data_AF-A0A9P8XZD3-F1
#
_entry.id   AF-A0A9P8XZD3-F1
#
_cell.length_a   1.000
_cell.length_b   1.000
_cell.length_c   1.000
_cell.angle_alpha   90.00
_cell.angle_beta   90.00
_cell.angle_gamma   90.00
#
_symmetry.space_group_name_H-M   'P 1'
#
loop_
_entity.id
_entity.type
_entity.pdbx_description
1 polymer ?
#
loop_
_entity_poly.entity_id
_entity_poly.type
_entity_poly.pdbx_seq_one_letter_code
_entity_poly.pdbx_strand_id
1 'polypeptide(L)'
;MCSFLRTRFSPWTSSSSFSSIPPRLAPPPSTLLLLRSTNTTTTTTTATRLLRPLHTTRTLKMRIPYVPDPPNPGQSPEDAAVVDRVRQRRHPRPLQPLDLALLHSPPVADGWNSFIGAIRTRTTSLPDSLRELAICRIAVCNRAWYEWAHHAPLAVQYGVSQQFMDEYVKGCADLEGQVTPEVKDKCKAEWAVGDEEWVVLRYTDEMTRNVHVPDEVFAAVKALFDERTVVELTATVAAYNCVSRFLVALDVGERNATGPDAVVHH
;
A
#
# COMPACT_ATOMS: atom_id res chain seq x y z
N MET A 1 -9.91 -35.82 -45.96
CA MET A 1 -10.49 -36.57 -44.83
C MET A 1 -10.15 -35.81 -43.55
N CYS A 2 -11.03 -34.88 -43.14
CA CYS A 2 -10.86 -34.07 -41.93
C CYS A 2 -11.55 -34.76 -40.76
N SER A 3 -10.80 -35.12 -39.73
CA SER A 3 -11.34 -35.65 -38.47
C SER A 3 -11.44 -34.52 -37.44
N PHE A 4 -12.66 -34.02 -37.26
CA PHE A 4 -13.03 -33.10 -36.18
C PHE A 4 -13.18 -33.89 -34.86
N LEU A 5 -12.33 -33.59 -33.87
CA LEU A 5 -12.54 -34.00 -32.48
C LEU A 5 -13.65 -33.13 -31.88
N ARG A 6 -14.85 -33.72 -31.70
CA ARG A 6 -15.92 -33.18 -30.86
C ARG A 6 -15.66 -33.58 -29.41
N THR A 7 -15.22 -32.67 -28.57
CA THR A 7 -15.35 -32.78 -27.12
C THR A 7 -16.75 -32.34 -26.70
N ARG A 8 -17.46 -33.24 -26.01
CA ARG A 8 -18.80 -32.99 -25.46
C ARG A 8 -18.67 -32.14 -24.20
N PHE A 9 -19.28 -30.96 -24.20
CA PHE A 9 -19.58 -30.22 -22.97
C PHE A 9 -20.81 -30.86 -22.29
N SER A 10 -20.67 -31.19 -21.01
CA SER A 10 -21.77 -31.61 -20.14
C SER A 10 -22.31 -30.38 -19.39
N PRO A 11 -23.62 -30.13 -19.33
CA PRO A 11 -24.15 -28.97 -18.62
C PRO A 11 -24.20 -29.25 -17.11
N TRP A 12 -23.41 -28.50 -16.35
CA TRP A 12 -23.57 -28.39 -14.90
C TRP A 12 -24.81 -27.53 -14.62
N THR A 13 -25.86 -28.14 -14.10
CA THR A 13 -26.96 -27.44 -13.43
C THR A 13 -26.79 -27.66 -11.93
N SER A 14 -26.60 -26.57 -11.17
CA SER A 14 -26.69 -26.62 -9.71
C SER A 14 -27.52 -25.43 -9.24
N SER A 15 -28.66 -25.80 -8.67
CA SER A 15 -29.69 -24.98 -8.07
C SER A 15 -29.17 -24.05 -6.97
N SER A 16 -29.61 -22.80 -7.03
CA SER A 16 -29.49 -21.78 -5.98
C SER A 16 -30.40 -22.12 -4.79
N SER A 17 -29.80 -22.47 -3.66
CA SER A 17 -30.45 -22.48 -2.35
C SER A 17 -29.86 -21.37 -1.48
N PHE A 18 -30.65 -20.34 -1.23
CA PHE A 18 -30.36 -19.27 -0.28
C PHE A 18 -30.20 -19.85 1.13
N SER A 19 -28.99 -19.73 1.70
CA SER A 19 -28.76 -20.00 3.12
C SER A 19 -28.76 -18.66 3.86
N SER A 20 -29.82 -18.41 4.61
CA SER A 20 -29.97 -17.29 5.53
C SER A 20 -28.92 -17.34 6.65
N ILE A 21 -28.13 -16.28 6.78
CA ILE A 21 -27.15 -16.07 7.85
C ILE A 21 -27.91 -15.73 9.15
N PRO A 22 -27.70 -16.44 10.28
CA PRO A 22 -28.30 -16.07 11.56
C PRO A 22 -27.60 -14.83 12.17
N PRO A 23 -28.32 -14.00 12.95
CA PRO A 23 -27.79 -12.77 13.51
C PRO A 23 -26.71 -13.02 14.57
N ARG A 24 -25.74 -12.10 14.63
CA ARG A 24 -24.61 -12.08 15.57
C ARG A 24 -25.11 -11.89 17.01
N LEU A 25 -24.77 -12.81 17.91
CA LEU A 25 -25.01 -12.67 19.35
C LEU A 25 -24.20 -11.48 19.91
N ALA A 26 -24.87 -10.63 20.69
CA ALA A 26 -24.24 -9.54 21.43
C ALA A 26 -23.31 -10.07 22.54
N PRO A 27 -22.19 -9.40 22.84
CA PRO A 27 -21.33 -9.78 23.95
C PRO A 27 -22.02 -9.52 25.31
N PRO A 28 -21.73 -10.34 26.35
CA PRO A 28 -22.32 -10.16 27.67
C PRO A 28 -21.81 -8.88 28.36
N PRO A 29 -22.59 -8.28 29.28
CA PRO A 29 -22.18 -7.07 30.00
C PRO A 29 -21.05 -7.36 30.99
N SER A 30 -20.02 -6.49 30.98
CA SER A 30 -18.92 -6.52 31.94
C SER A 30 -19.44 -6.31 33.37
N THR A 31 -19.29 -7.33 34.22
CA THR A 31 -19.59 -7.23 35.65
C THR A 31 -18.52 -6.35 36.32
N LEU A 32 -18.93 -5.17 36.78
CA LEU A 32 -18.11 -4.29 37.61
C LEU A 32 -17.98 -4.93 39.01
N LEU A 33 -16.85 -5.60 39.29
CA LEU A 33 -16.53 -6.08 40.64
C LEU A 33 -15.99 -4.89 41.46
N LEU A 34 -16.83 -4.36 42.35
CA LEU A 34 -16.40 -3.49 43.45
C LEU A 34 -15.57 -4.31 44.46
N LEU A 35 -14.24 -4.24 44.37
CA LEU A 35 -13.38 -4.71 45.45
C LEU A 35 -13.38 -3.71 46.60
N ARG A 36 -13.93 -4.15 47.74
CA ARG A 36 -13.79 -3.50 49.05
C ARG A 36 -12.32 -3.48 49.46
N SER A 37 -11.85 -2.29 49.84
CA SER A 37 -10.56 -2.09 50.49
C SER A 37 -10.57 -2.66 51.91
N THR A 38 -9.62 -3.55 52.21
CA THR A 38 -9.25 -3.91 53.59
C THR A 38 -7.76 -3.62 53.76
N ASN A 39 -7.46 -2.69 54.67
CA ASN A 39 -6.10 -2.33 55.07
C ASN A 39 -5.48 -3.49 55.86
N THR A 40 -4.37 -4.03 55.36
CA THR A 40 -3.44 -4.85 56.14
C THR A 40 -2.03 -4.30 55.96
N THR A 41 -1.53 -3.72 57.05
CA THR A 41 -0.17 -3.21 57.23
C THR A 41 0.82 -4.37 57.10
N THR A 42 1.70 -4.32 56.09
CA THR A 42 2.85 -5.24 56.00
C THR A 42 4.12 -4.42 55.78
N THR A 43 5.11 -4.71 56.61
CA THR A 43 6.44 -4.09 56.72
C THR A 43 7.23 -4.17 55.41
N THR A 44 7.66 -3.02 54.90
CA THR A 44 8.51 -2.90 53.71
C THR A 44 9.97 -3.14 54.07
N THR A 45 10.54 -4.27 53.63
CA THR A 45 11.99 -4.44 53.48
C THR A 45 12.39 -3.93 52.09
N THR A 46 13.10 -2.81 52.03
CA THR A 46 13.56 -2.19 50.78
C THR A 46 14.72 -3.00 50.18
N ALA A 47 14.41 -3.93 49.28
CA ALA A 47 15.38 -4.50 48.36
C ALA A 47 15.47 -3.60 47.12
N THR A 48 16.55 -2.81 47.03
CA THR A 48 16.86 -1.98 45.86
C THR A 48 17.18 -2.88 44.66
N ARG A 49 16.15 -3.28 43.90
CA ARG A 49 16.31 -3.95 42.62
C ARG A 49 16.74 -2.91 41.60
N LEU A 50 18.03 -2.88 41.27
CA LEU A 50 18.56 -2.16 40.11
C LEU A 50 17.84 -2.68 38.85
N LEU A 51 16.82 -1.94 38.42
CA LEU A 51 16.16 -2.16 37.13
C LEU A 51 17.18 -1.79 36.05
N ARG A 52 17.87 -2.81 35.53
CA ARG A 52 18.67 -2.68 34.32
C ARG A 52 17.71 -2.33 33.18
N PRO A 53 17.84 -1.17 32.51
CA PRO A 53 16.99 -0.88 31.37
C PRO A 53 17.29 -1.93 30.31
N LEU A 54 16.31 -2.77 29.99
CA LEU A 54 16.35 -3.63 28.82
C LEU A 54 16.28 -2.68 27.62
N HIS A 55 17.43 -2.22 27.16
CA HIS A 55 17.58 -1.76 25.78
C HIS A 55 17.49 -3.02 24.93
N THR A 56 16.26 -3.46 24.67
CA THR A 56 16.02 -4.30 23.50
C THR A 56 16.26 -3.38 22.32
N THR A 57 17.48 -3.39 21.79
CA THR A 57 17.74 -2.90 20.44
C THR A 57 16.85 -3.76 19.56
N ARG A 58 15.64 -3.29 19.26
CA ARG A 58 14.80 -3.87 18.22
C ARG A 58 15.62 -3.68 16.96
N THR A 59 16.41 -4.68 16.61
CA THR A 59 17.03 -4.74 15.29
C THR A 59 15.87 -4.59 14.33
N LEU A 60 15.84 -3.46 13.63
CA LEU A 60 14.83 -3.17 12.63
C LEU A 60 14.95 -4.30 11.61
N LYS A 61 14.00 -5.22 11.70
CA LYS A 61 13.93 -6.39 10.86
C LYS A 61 12.52 -6.40 10.33
N MET A 62 12.41 -6.17 9.03
CA MET A 62 11.46 -6.84 8.16
C MET A 62 11.23 -8.29 8.65
N ARG A 63 10.06 -8.87 8.37
CA ARG A 63 9.66 -10.19 8.90
C ARG A 63 10.64 -11.32 8.59
N ILE A 64 11.51 -11.14 7.60
CA ILE A 64 12.77 -11.86 7.43
C ILE A 64 13.93 -10.84 7.42
N PRO A 65 15.15 -11.20 7.84
CA PRO A 65 16.29 -10.29 7.77
C PRO A 65 16.51 -9.78 6.33
N TYR A 66 16.89 -8.52 6.16
CA TYR A 66 17.38 -8.04 4.86
C TYR A 66 18.61 -8.84 4.40
N VAL A 67 18.86 -8.88 3.09
CA VAL A 67 20.20 -9.29 2.61
C VAL A 67 21.27 -8.34 3.19
N PRO A 68 22.52 -8.81 3.37
CA PRO A 68 23.60 -7.94 3.81
C PRO A 68 23.79 -6.73 2.89
N ASP A 69 24.33 -5.64 3.44
CA ASP A 69 24.80 -4.50 2.66
C ASP A 69 26.31 -4.32 2.91
N PRO A 70 27.19 -4.61 1.93
CA PRO A 70 26.87 -4.93 0.53
C PRO A 70 26.23 -6.32 0.33
N PRO A 71 25.34 -6.49 -0.67
CA PRO A 71 24.73 -7.78 -0.97
C PRO A 71 25.75 -8.80 -1.48
N ASN A 72 25.52 -10.07 -1.14
CA ASN A 72 26.24 -11.18 -1.77
C ASN A 72 25.90 -11.22 -3.27
N PRO A 73 26.84 -11.67 -4.13
CA PRO A 73 26.62 -11.75 -5.59
C PRO A 73 25.60 -12.83 -6.01
N GLY A 74 24.96 -13.55 -5.07
CA GLY A 74 24.05 -14.64 -5.39
C GLY A 74 24.74 -15.97 -5.66
N GLN A 75 24.02 -16.93 -6.25
CA GLN A 75 24.49 -18.31 -6.44
C GLN A 75 25.04 -18.57 -7.85
N SER A 76 24.81 -17.65 -8.77
CA SER A 76 25.18 -17.78 -10.19
C SER A 76 25.75 -16.47 -10.77
N PRO A 77 26.43 -16.51 -11.93
CA PRO A 77 26.85 -15.29 -12.64
C PRO A 77 25.67 -14.40 -13.07
N GLU A 78 24.51 -15.00 -13.34
CA GLU A 78 23.29 -14.25 -13.68
C GLU A 78 22.77 -13.46 -12.48
N ASP A 79 22.73 -14.07 -11.30
CA ASP A 79 22.37 -13.38 -10.06
C ASP A 79 23.33 -12.22 -9.77
N ALA A 80 24.63 -12.44 -9.97
CA ALA A 80 25.65 -11.42 -9.74
C ALA A 80 25.42 -10.21 -10.65
N ALA A 81 25.08 -10.46 -11.92
CA ALA A 81 24.77 -9.41 -12.88
C ALA A 81 23.53 -8.60 -12.47
N VAL A 82 22.51 -9.23 -11.87
CA VAL A 82 21.34 -8.52 -11.34
C VAL A 82 21.73 -7.66 -10.13
N VAL A 83 22.46 -8.23 -9.17
CA VAL A 83 22.93 -7.50 -7.98
C VAL A 83 23.69 -6.24 -8.41
N ASP A 84 24.58 -6.36 -9.38
CA ASP A 84 25.34 -5.23 -9.92
C ASP A 84 24.44 -4.20 -10.61
N ARG A 85 23.47 -4.61 -11.43
CA ARG A 85 22.48 -3.68 -12.02
C ARG A 85 21.70 -2.91 -10.95
N VAL A 86 21.27 -3.58 -9.88
CA VAL A 86 20.53 -2.97 -8.77
C VAL A 86 21.40 -1.93 -8.05
N ARG A 87 22.66 -2.25 -7.77
CA ARG A 87 23.63 -1.33 -7.16
C ARG A 87 23.93 -0.13 -8.05
N GLN A 88 24.19 -0.35 -9.33
CA GLN A 88 24.46 0.72 -10.31
C GLN A 88 23.30 1.69 -10.45
N ARG A 89 22.06 1.19 -10.49
CA ARG A 89 20.85 2.02 -10.56
C ARG A 89 20.66 2.94 -9.33
N ARG A 90 21.23 2.57 -8.17
CA ARG A 90 21.13 3.38 -6.94
C ARG A 90 22.29 4.35 -6.77
N HIS A 91 23.47 3.99 -7.27
CA HIS A 91 24.68 4.80 -7.11
C HIS A 91 24.48 6.28 -7.52
N PRO A 92 24.98 7.25 -6.72
CA PRO A 92 25.78 7.10 -5.50
C PRO A 92 24.95 6.91 -4.21
N ARG A 93 23.62 6.85 -4.32
CA ARG A 93 22.74 6.61 -3.17
C ARG A 93 22.87 5.15 -2.71
N PRO A 94 22.69 4.88 -1.40
CA PRO A 94 22.68 3.52 -0.89
C PRO A 94 21.48 2.72 -1.43
N LEU A 95 21.56 1.40 -1.29
CA LEU A 95 20.41 0.52 -1.51
C LEU A 95 19.31 0.86 -0.50
N GLN A 96 18.07 0.85 -0.95
CA GLN A 96 16.91 1.07 -0.09
C GLN A 96 16.49 -0.26 0.57
N PRO A 97 15.74 -0.21 1.70
CA PRO A 97 15.14 -1.41 2.29
C PRO A 97 14.42 -2.31 1.29
N LEU A 98 13.67 -1.74 0.33
CA LEU A 98 13.02 -2.51 -0.73
C LEU A 98 14.03 -3.22 -1.66
N ASP A 99 15.15 -2.57 -2.01
CA ASP A 99 16.16 -3.22 -2.85
C ASP A 99 16.78 -4.43 -2.10
N LEU A 100 17.11 -4.25 -0.81
CA LEU A 100 17.65 -5.31 0.03
C LEU A 100 16.64 -6.44 0.29
N ALA A 101 15.34 -6.12 0.33
CA ALA A 101 14.29 -7.14 0.44
C ALA A 101 14.16 -7.97 -0.85
N LEU A 102 14.14 -7.31 -2.01
CA LEU A 102 14.00 -7.97 -3.31
C LEU A 102 15.20 -8.85 -3.65
N LEU A 103 16.41 -8.46 -3.25
CA LEU A 103 17.65 -9.20 -3.53
C LEU A 103 17.78 -10.55 -2.83
N HIS A 104 16.82 -10.94 -1.97
CA HIS A 104 16.64 -12.35 -1.59
C HIS A 104 16.35 -13.24 -2.80
N SER A 105 15.81 -12.68 -3.88
CA SER A 105 15.58 -13.35 -5.15
C SER A 105 15.97 -12.43 -6.31
N PRO A 106 17.18 -12.55 -6.85
CA PRO A 106 17.63 -11.73 -7.98
C PRO A 106 16.67 -11.76 -9.19
N PRO A 107 16.09 -12.91 -9.62
CA PRO A 107 15.09 -12.90 -10.69
C PRO A 107 13.86 -12.02 -10.39
N VAL A 108 13.39 -12.01 -9.13
CA VAL A 108 12.30 -11.13 -8.71
C VAL A 108 12.76 -9.67 -8.72
N ALA A 109 13.95 -9.37 -8.19
CA ALA A 109 14.48 -8.01 -8.17
C ALA A 109 14.64 -7.40 -9.57
N ASP A 110 15.10 -8.18 -10.55
CA ASP A 110 15.29 -7.71 -11.92
C ASP A 110 13.96 -7.41 -12.62
N GLY A 111 13.04 -8.37 -12.60
CA GLY A 111 11.70 -8.21 -13.19
C GLY A 111 10.92 -7.07 -12.54
N TRP A 112 10.98 -6.96 -11.21
CA TRP A 112 10.37 -5.88 -10.44
C TRP A 112 10.90 -4.51 -10.87
N ASN A 113 12.23 -4.36 -10.92
CA ASN A 113 12.84 -3.08 -11.26
C ASN A 113 12.62 -2.70 -12.72
N SER A 114 12.53 -3.67 -13.62
CA SER A 114 12.18 -3.45 -15.02
C SER A 114 10.74 -2.96 -15.17
N PHE A 115 9.77 -3.69 -14.61
CA PHE A 115 8.34 -3.37 -14.74
C PHE A 115 7.97 -2.07 -14.01
N ILE A 116 8.29 -1.94 -12.72
CA ILE A 116 8.00 -0.72 -11.94
C ILE A 116 8.83 0.46 -12.43
N GLY A 117 10.03 0.20 -12.97
CA GLY A 117 10.81 1.22 -13.68
C GLY A 117 10.06 1.78 -14.88
N ALA A 118 9.48 0.92 -15.72
CA ALA A 118 8.69 1.32 -16.88
C ALA A 118 7.50 2.22 -16.49
N ILE A 119 6.75 1.83 -15.47
CA ILE A 119 5.59 2.59 -14.96
C ILE A 119 5.98 3.97 -14.44
N ARG A 120 7.19 4.14 -13.88
CA ARG A 120 7.60 5.45 -13.35
C ARG A 120 8.24 6.36 -14.38
N THR A 121 8.92 5.81 -15.38
CA THR A 121 9.81 6.60 -16.26
C THR A 121 9.50 6.50 -17.75
N ARG A 122 8.58 5.61 -18.17
CA ARG A 122 8.29 5.36 -19.59
C ARG A 122 6.81 5.46 -19.96
N THR A 123 5.88 5.46 -19.01
CA THR A 123 4.48 5.82 -19.24
C THR A 123 4.35 7.33 -19.18
N THR A 124 3.93 7.96 -20.28
CA THR A 124 4.01 9.41 -20.46
C THR A 124 2.65 10.06 -20.72
N SER A 125 1.60 9.26 -20.91
CA SER A 125 0.25 9.75 -21.18
C SER A 125 -0.50 10.07 -19.89
N LEU A 126 -0.27 9.32 -18.81
CA LEU A 126 -0.75 9.67 -17.47
C LEU A 126 0.15 10.76 -16.84
N PRO A 127 -0.38 11.96 -16.50
CA PRO A 127 0.37 13.01 -15.80
C PRO A 127 1.01 12.52 -14.50
N ASP A 128 2.22 13.02 -14.20
CA ASP A 128 2.97 12.59 -13.01
C ASP A 128 2.21 12.92 -11.71
N SER A 129 1.50 14.06 -11.64
CA SER A 129 0.64 14.42 -10.50
C SER A 129 -0.44 13.37 -10.23
N LEU A 130 -1.16 12.94 -11.26
CA LEU A 130 -2.22 11.92 -11.17
C LEU A 130 -1.66 10.53 -10.87
N ARG A 131 -0.50 10.19 -11.44
CA ARG A 131 0.20 8.93 -11.14
C ARG A 131 0.57 8.85 -9.67
N GLU A 132 1.22 9.88 -9.14
CA GLU A 132 1.65 9.91 -7.74
C GLU A 132 0.46 10.03 -6.78
N LEU A 133 -0.62 10.72 -7.17
CA LEU A 133 -1.88 10.74 -6.42
C LEU A 133 -2.50 9.34 -6.29
N ALA A 134 -2.57 8.58 -7.39
CA ALA A 134 -3.05 7.20 -7.38
C ALA A 134 -2.19 6.31 -6.47
N ILE A 135 -0.86 6.43 -6.57
CA ILE A 135 0.08 5.67 -5.73
C ILE A 135 -0.13 5.98 -4.24
N CYS A 136 -0.20 7.27 -3.89
CA CYS A 136 -0.44 7.68 -2.51
C CYS A 136 -1.78 7.18 -1.98
N ARG A 137 -2.82 7.14 -2.83
CA ARG A 137 -4.12 6.61 -2.42
C ARG A 137 -4.08 5.11 -2.15
N ILE A 138 -3.36 4.33 -2.96
CA ILE A 138 -3.12 2.90 -2.73
C ILE A 138 -2.40 2.70 -1.40
N ALA A 139 -1.36 3.49 -1.14
CA ALA A 139 -0.60 3.42 0.09
C ALA A 139 -1.48 3.65 1.32
N VAL A 140 -2.40 4.62 1.28
CA VAL A 140 -3.37 4.85 2.37
C VAL A 140 -4.33 3.68 2.53
N CYS A 141 -4.95 3.21 1.44
CA CYS A 141 -5.91 2.10 1.47
C CYS A 141 -5.30 0.82 2.07
N ASN A 142 -4.07 0.51 1.67
CA ASN A 142 -3.37 -0.70 2.08
C ASN A 142 -2.55 -0.52 3.36
N ARG A 143 -2.53 0.69 3.94
CA ARG A 143 -1.67 1.08 5.07
C ARG A 143 -0.17 0.82 4.79
N ALA A 144 0.24 1.00 3.53
CA ALA A 144 1.61 0.81 3.08
C ALA A 144 2.43 2.09 3.32
N TRP A 145 2.75 2.37 4.58
CA TRP A 145 3.38 3.63 4.97
C TRP A 145 4.81 3.83 4.44
N TYR A 146 5.51 2.74 4.10
CA TYR A 146 6.78 2.83 3.36
C TYR A 146 6.57 3.41 1.94
N GLU A 147 5.51 2.97 1.25
CA GLU A 147 5.15 3.50 -0.08
C GLU A 147 4.76 4.98 0.03
N TRP A 148 3.89 5.31 1.00
CA TRP A 148 3.50 6.70 1.29
C TRP A 148 4.72 7.61 1.48
N ALA A 149 5.71 7.17 2.27
CA ALA A 149 6.93 7.93 2.56
C ALA A 149 7.68 8.37 1.30
N HIS A 150 7.71 7.50 0.29
CA HIS A 150 8.46 7.70 -0.93
C HIS A 150 7.68 8.50 -1.98
N HIS A 151 6.35 8.43 -1.96
CA HIS A 151 5.51 8.93 -3.03
C HIS A 151 4.77 10.23 -2.68
N ALA A 152 4.41 10.47 -1.41
CA ALA A 152 3.75 11.72 -1.03
C ALA A 152 4.59 12.98 -1.35
N PRO A 153 5.92 13.01 -1.13
CA PRO A 153 6.75 14.14 -1.56
C PRO A 153 6.74 14.36 -3.08
N LEU A 154 6.67 13.28 -3.86
CA LEU A 154 6.64 13.35 -5.32
C LEU A 154 5.30 13.91 -5.82
N ALA A 155 4.18 13.47 -5.25
CA ALA A 155 2.87 14.02 -5.56
C ALA A 155 2.85 15.56 -5.40
N VAL A 156 3.41 16.04 -4.29
CA VAL A 156 3.51 17.48 -4.00
C VAL A 156 4.49 18.17 -4.96
N GLN A 157 5.64 17.56 -5.23
CA GLN A 157 6.61 18.07 -6.21
C GLN A 157 5.99 18.24 -7.61
N TYR A 158 5.08 17.34 -8.00
CA TYR A 158 4.38 17.39 -9.28
C TYR A 158 3.09 18.22 -9.26
N GLY A 159 2.82 18.95 -8.17
CA GLY A 159 1.78 19.97 -8.11
C GLY A 159 0.49 19.56 -7.41
N VAL A 160 0.42 18.38 -6.81
CA VAL A 160 -0.72 18.04 -5.93
C VAL A 160 -0.63 18.88 -4.65
N SER A 161 -1.72 19.51 -4.24
CA SER A 161 -1.76 20.34 -3.03
C SER A 161 -1.33 19.55 -1.78
N GLN A 162 -0.32 20.05 -1.06
CA GLN A 162 0.13 19.48 0.21
C GLN A 162 -1.03 19.39 1.23
N GLN A 163 -1.87 20.42 1.30
CA GLN A 163 -3.03 20.45 2.20
C GLN A 163 -4.05 19.38 1.81
N PHE A 164 -4.32 19.18 0.51
CA PHE A 164 -5.19 18.11 0.06
C PHE A 164 -4.64 16.73 0.42
N MET A 165 -3.34 16.53 0.23
CA MET A 165 -2.67 15.29 0.61
C MET A 165 -2.82 15.03 2.12
N ASP A 166 -2.58 16.04 2.96
CA ASP A 166 -2.58 15.90 4.42
C ASP A 166 -3.98 15.81 5.04
N GLU A 167 -4.89 16.70 4.63
CA GLU A 167 -6.21 16.83 5.24
C GLU A 167 -7.19 15.81 4.67
N TYR A 168 -7.03 15.43 3.41
CA TYR A 168 -8.00 14.62 2.70
C TYR A 168 -7.45 13.24 2.32
N VAL A 169 -6.46 13.16 1.43
CA VAL A 169 -5.99 11.86 0.92
C VAL A 169 -5.48 10.95 2.05
N LYS A 170 -4.68 11.51 2.96
CA LYS A 170 -4.07 10.82 4.11
C LYS A 170 -5.09 10.48 5.20
N GLY A 171 -6.00 11.41 5.50
CA GLY A 171 -6.96 11.30 6.61
C GLY A 171 -8.24 10.52 6.28
N CYS A 172 -8.57 10.36 5.00
CA CYS A 172 -9.85 9.84 4.58
C CYS A 172 -9.85 8.32 4.38
N ALA A 173 -10.42 7.58 5.33
CA ALA A 173 -10.57 6.12 5.22
C ALA A 173 -11.60 5.70 4.14
N ASP A 174 -12.58 6.54 3.83
CA ASP A 174 -13.64 6.28 2.86
C ASP A 174 -13.92 7.55 2.05
N LEU A 175 -13.36 7.65 0.84
CA LEU A 175 -13.47 8.88 0.05
C LEU A 175 -14.93 9.19 -0.25
N GLU A 176 -15.69 8.23 -0.78
CA GLU A 176 -17.08 8.45 -1.16
C GLU A 176 -17.96 8.85 0.03
N GLY A 177 -17.75 8.21 1.18
CA GLY A 177 -18.46 8.56 2.42
C GLY A 177 -18.10 9.94 3.00
N GLN A 178 -17.02 10.55 2.54
CA GLN A 178 -16.49 11.82 3.08
C GLN A 178 -16.48 12.97 2.06
N VAL A 179 -16.97 12.77 0.83
CA VAL A 179 -17.14 13.89 -0.13
C VAL A 179 -18.43 14.65 0.16
N THR A 180 -18.38 15.62 1.09
CA THR A 180 -19.49 16.58 1.27
C THR A 180 -19.40 17.72 0.25
N PRO A 181 -20.48 18.49 0.02
CA PRO A 181 -20.43 19.71 -0.79
C PRO A 181 -19.32 20.68 -0.35
N GLU A 182 -19.14 20.84 0.96
CA GLU A 182 -18.10 21.71 1.53
C GLU A 182 -16.69 21.21 1.18
N VAL A 183 -16.47 19.89 1.20
CA VAL A 183 -15.20 19.29 0.75
C VAL A 183 -14.98 19.55 -0.74
N LYS A 184 -16.02 19.43 -1.58
CA LYS A 184 -15.91 19.72 -3.02
C LYS A 184 -15.59 21.19 -3.29
N ASP A 185 -16.21 22.10 -2.56
CA ASP A 185 -15.97 23.54 -2.69
C ASP A 185 -14.54 23.88 -2.29
N LYS A 186 -14.04 23.35 -1.17
CA LYS A 186 -12.63 23.48 -0.77
C LYS A 186 -11.67 22.89 -1.79
N CYS A 187 -11.96 21.68 -2.28
CA CYS A 187 -11.16 21.02 -3.30
C CYS A 187 -10.93 21.93 -4.51
N LYS A 188 -12.00 22.57 -5.01
CA LYS A 188 -11.90 23.50 -6.15
C LYS A 188 -11.24 24.83 -5.78
N ALA A 189 -11.63 25.44 -4.67
CA ALA A 189 -11.25 26.81 -4.32
C ALA A 189 -9.86 26.93 -3.69
N GLU A 190 -9.45 25.94 -2.90
CA GLU A 190 -8.23 26.00 -2.08
C GLU A 190 -7.14 25.05 -2.59
N TRP A 191 -7.52 23.87 -3.08
CA TRP A 191 -6.57 22.80 -3.39
C TRP A 191 -6.39 22.52 -4.89
N ALA A 192 -7.13 23.24 -5.74
CA ALA A 192 -7.11 23.07 -7.20
C ALA A 192 -7.37 21.62 -7.66
N VAL A 193 -8.21 20.89 -6.92
CA VAL A 193 -8.62 19.51 -7.22
C VAL A 193 -9.84 19.54 -8.14
N GLY A 194 -9.69 18.96 -9.33
CA GLY A 194 -10.70 18.91 -10.37
C GLY A 194 -11.25 17.51 -10.61
N ASP A 195 -11.91 17.33 -11.76
CA ASP A 195 -12.60 16.09 -12.10
C ASP A 195 -11.60 14.94 -12.35
N GLU A 196 -10.41 15.24 -12.88
CA GLU A 196 -9.36 14.24 -13.13
C GLU A 196 -8.87 13.60 -11.83
N GLU A 197 -8.54 14.39 -10.81
CA GLU A 197 -8.11 13.89 -9.50
C GLU A 197 -9.20 13.02 -8.86
N TRP A 198 -10.46 13.47 -8.90
CA TRP A 198 -11.58 12.73 -8.32
C TRP A 198 -11.80 11.38 -9.00
N VAL A 199 -11.78 11.36 -10.33
CA VAL A 199 -11.98 10.14 -11.11
C VAL A 199 -10.81 9.17 -10.88
N VAL A 200 -9.58 9.66 -10.81
CA VAL A 200 -8.40 8.84 -10.49
C VAL A 200 -8.49 8.25 -9.07
N LEU A 201 -8.89 9.05 -8.08
CA LEU A 201 -9.05 8.59 -6.70
C LEU A 201 -10.14 7.52 -6.57
N ARG A 202 -11.31 7.72 -7.19
CA ARG A 202 -12.40 6.74 -7.18
C ARG A 202 -12.01 5.45 -7.89
N TYR A 203 -11.43 5.56 -9.08
CA TYR A 203 -10.95 4.40 -9.84
C TYR A 203 -9.91 3.60 -9.05
N THR A 204 -9.01 4.32 -8.36
CA THR A 204 -7.99 3.71 -7.50
C THR A 204 -8.59 2.97 -6.30
N ASP A 205 -9.60 3.55 -5.64
CA ASP A 205 -10.29 2.91 -4.52
C ASP A 205 -10.96 1.60 -4.95
N GLU A 206 -11.70 1.62 -6.06
CA GLU A 206 -12.39 0.44 -6.58
C GLU A 206 -11.41 -0.68 -6.95
N MET A 207 -10.38 -0.37 -7.75
CA MET A 207 -9.36 -1.36 -8.10
C MET A 207 -8.61 -1.92 -6.89
N THR A 208 -8.40 -1.11 -5.86
CA THR A 208 -7.60 -1.49 -4.68
C THR A 208 -8.39 -2.33 -3.69
N ARG A 209 -9.64 -1.92 -3.39
CA ARG A 209 -10.47 -2.51 -2.34
C ARG A 209 -11.38 -3.62 -2.86
N ASN A 210 -11.96 -3.39 -4.04
CA ASN A 210 -13.02 -4.24 -4.59
C ASN A 210 -12.53 -5.08 -5.77
N VAL A 211 -11.42 -4.71 -6.41
CA VAL A 211 -10.82 -5.31 -7.63
C VAL A 211 -11.70 -5.15 -8.88
N HIS A 212 -13.00 -5.32 -8.73
CA HIS A 212 -14.00 -5.03 -9.74
C HIS A 212 -14.32 -3.53 -9.73
N VAL A 213 -14.08 -2.86 -10.85
CA VAL A 213 -14.45 -1.46 -11.05
C VAL A 213 -15.85 -1.40 -11.65
N PRO A 214 -16.82 -0.70 -11.02
CA PRO A 214 -18.15 -0.50 -11.57
C PRO A 214 -18.12 0.22 -12.94
N ASP A 215 -19.06 -0.12 -13.81
CA ASP A 215 -19.14 0.45 -15.17
C ASP A 215 -19.25 1.98 -15.15
N GLU A 216 -19.98 2.56 -14.19
CA GLU A 216 -20.08 4.03 -14.07
C GLU A 216 -18.75 4.70 -13.70
N VAL A 217 -17.91 4.03 -12.90
CA VAL A 217 -16.59 4.55 -12.52
C VAL A 217 -15.66 4.47 -13.73
N PHE A 218 -15.65 3.33 -14.44
CA PHE A 218 -14.84 3.17 -15.65
C PHE A 218 -15.28 4.13 -16.77
N ALA A 219 -16.59 4.35 -16.93
CA ALA A 219 -17.12 5.33 -17.88
C ALA A 219 -16.65 6.75 -17.58
N ALA A 220 -16.56 7.14 -16.29
CA ALA A 220 -16.02 8.45 -15.89
C ALA A 220 -14.53 8.60 -16.24
N VAL A 221 -13.71 7.56 -16.05
CA VAL A 221 -12.30 7.55 -16.49
C VAL A 221 -12.22 7.75 -18.01
N LYS A 222 -13.01 7.01 -18.78
CA LYS A 222 -13.03 7.11 -20.25
C LYS A 222 -13.57 8.44 -20.78
N ALA A 223 -14.32 9.19 -19.98
CA ALA A 223 -14.81 10.51 -20.37
C ALA A 223 -13.69 11.57 -20.33
N LEU A 224 -12.65 11.36 -19.53
CA LEU A 224 -11.56 12.30 -19.32
C LEU A 224 -10.26 11.88 -20.00
N PHE A 225 -10.04 10.57 -20.17
CA PHE A 225 -8.76 10.03 -20.61
C PHE A 225 -8.88 9.19 -21.89
N ASP A 226 -7.84 9.28 -22.74
CA ASP A 226 -7.70 8.41 -23.90
C ASP A 226 -7.36 6.96 -23.50
N GLU A 227 -7.48 6.02 -24.44
CA GLU A 227 -7.30 4.60 -24.16
C GLU A 227 -5.89 4.29 -23.62
N ARG A 228 -4.88 5.00 -24.10
CA ARG A 228 -3.50 4.82 -23.62
C ARG A 228 -3.37 5.27 -22.16
N THR A 229 -3.90 6.43 -21.81
CA THR A 229 -3.89 6.94 -20.44
C THR A 229 -4.68 6.05 -19.49
N VAL A 230 -5.82 5.50 -19.94
CA VAL A 230 -6.60 4.51 -19.18
C VAL A 230 -5.75 3.27 -18.88
N VAL A 231 -5.03 2.72 -19.86
CA VAL A 231 -4.14 1.57 -19.66
C VAL A 231 -2.98 1.91 -18.72
N GLU A 232 -2.35 3.08 -18.89
CA GLU A 232 -1.25 3.53 -18.03
C GLU A 232 -1.70 3.76 -16.57
N LEU A 233 -2.90 4.32 -16.35
CA LEU A 233 -3.54 4.44 -15.02
C LEU A 233 -3.81 3.06 -14.42
N THR A 234 -4.46 2.18 -15.18
CA THR A 234 -4.79 0.81 -14.74
C THR A 234 -3.52 0.05 -14.35
N ALA A 235 -2.48 0.12 -15.17
CA ALA A 235 -1.20 -0.53 -14.93
C ALA A 235 -0.49 0.06 -13.71
N THR A 236 -0.55 1.38 -13.50
CA THR A 236 -0.04 2.05 -12.30
C THR A 236 -0.74 1.51 -11.05
N VAL A 237 -2.08 1.50 -11.04
CA VAL A 237 -2.85 1.08 -9.87
C VAL A 237 -2.61 -0.40 -9.55
N ALA A 238 -2.59 -1.27 -10.56
CA ALA A 238 -2.28 -2.69 -10.39
C ALA A 238 -0.84 -2.92 -9.88
N ALA A 239 0.14 -2.22 -10.47
CA ALA A 239 1.54 -2.34 -10.10
C ALA A 239 1.79 -1.91 -8.64
N TYR A 240 1.24 -0.78 -8.20
CA TYR A 240 1.42 -0.32 -6.82
C TYR A 240 0.56 -1.08 -5.81
N ASN A 241 -0.53 -1.70 -6.24
CA ASN A 241 -1.20 -2.74 -5.45
C ASN A 241 -0.29 -3.97 -5.22
N CYS A 242 0.55 -4.34 -6.18
CA CYS A 242 1.59 -5.35 -5.99
C CYS A 242 2.70 -4.86 -5.02
N VAL A 243 3.19 -3.62 -5.22
CA VAL A 243 4.21 -2.98 -4.37
C VAL A 243 3.76 -2.93 -2.91
N SER A 244 2.62 -2.30 -2.63
CA SER A 244 2.07 -2.18 -1.28
C SER A 244 1.86 -3.54 -0.60
N ARG A 245 1.35 -4.56 -1.30
CA ARG A 245 1.21 -5.92 -0.75
C ARG A 245 2.54 -6.54 -0.36
N PHE A 246 3.58 -6.37 -1.18
CA PHE A 246 4.92 -6.86 -0.87
C PHE A 246 5.51 -6.14 0.35
N LEU A 247 5.43 -4.80 0.36
CA LEU A 247 5.94 -3.96 1.44
C LEU A 247 5.29 -4.30 2.78
N VAL A 248 3.95 -4.37 2.81
CA VAL A 248 3.19 -4.61 4.05
C VAL A 248 3.35 -6.06 4.52
N ALA A 249 3.31 -7.04 3.60
CA ALA A 249 3.44 -8.44 3.96
C ALA A 249 4.78 -8.75 4.64
N LEU A 250 5.86 -8.09 4.20
CA LEU A 250 7.19 -8.26 4.76
C LEU A 250 7.53 -7.24 5.85
N ASP A 251 6.76 -6.16 6.03
CA ASP A 251 7.11 -5.03 6.90
C ASP A 251 8.42 -4.34 6.46
N VAL A 252 8.56 -4.09 5.15
CA VAL A 252 9.71 -3.39 4.58
C VAL A 252 9.81 -1.98 5.16
N GLY A 253 11.00 -1.61 5.63
CA GLY A 253 11.29 -0.37 6.35
C GLY A 253 10.61 -0.27 7.72
N GLU A 254 10.05 -1.37 8.23
CA GLU A 254 9.48 -1.50 9.57
C GLU A 254 8.37 -0.47 9.86
N ARG A 255 7.56 -0.18 8.85
CA ARG A 255 6.52 0.86 8.87
C ARG A 255 5.11 0.35 9.16
N ASN A 256 4.87 -0.96 9.28
CA ASN A 256 3.50 -1.47 9.49
C ASN A 256 2.85 -0.96 10.79
N ALA A 257 3.66 -0.75 11.83
CA ALA A 257 3.19 -0.24 13.12
C ALA A 257 3.18 1.30 13.18
N THR A 258 3.61 1.99 12.13
CA THR A 258 3.56 3.45 12.07
C THR A 258 2.20 3.93 11.59
N GLY A 259 1.88 5.19 11.85
CA GLY A 259 0.78 5.88 11.18
C GLY A 259 1.28 6.70 9.99
N PRO A 260 0.37 7.27 9.19
CA PRO A 260 0.74 8.15 8.09
C PRO A 260 1.56 9.38 8.53
N ASP A 261 1.34 9.87 9.76
CA ASP A 261 2.05 11.04 10.32
C ASP A 261 3.41 10.71 10.95
N ALA A 262 3.69 9.43 11.21
CA ALA A 262 4.95 8.97 11.78
C ALA A 262 6.05 8.79 10.71
N VAL A 263 5.73 9.16 9.47
CA VAL A 263 6.63 9.12 8.32
C VAL A 263 7.12 10.55 8.09
N VAL A 264 8.19 10.92 8.80
CA VAL A 264 8.80 12.24 8.65
C VAL A 264 9.53 12.29 7.31
N HIS A 265 9.25 13.34 6.53
CA HIS A 265 9.97 13.66 5.30
C HIS A 265 11.42 14.03 5.67
N HIS A 266 12.39 13.23 5.21
CA HIS A 266 13.81 13.55 5.30
C HIS A 266 14.31 13.99 3.93
#